data_AF-A0A3B8PM68-F1
#
_entry.id   AF-A0A3B8PM68-F1
#
_cell.length_a   1.000
_cell.length_b   1.000
_cell.length_c   1.000
_cell.angle_alpha   90.00
_cell.angle_beta   90.00
_cell.angle_gamma   90.00
#
_symmetry.space_group_name_H-M   'P 1'
#
loop_
_entity.id
_entity.type
_entity.pdbx_description
1 polymer ?
#
loop_
_entity_poly.entity_id
_entity_poly.type
_entity_poly.pdbx_seq_one_letter_code
_entity_poly.pdbx_strand_id
1 'polypeptide(L)'
;MRYKLVPVQEYSKDPGLNELLTLVAQRRIPTPVAQAAAWNINSKMPWQTLAAKRRSRLGGGFHPPYFHLQHLIRARQVVAYAKSRGAERKRNESKGNAGAVPQGEPTRPARGVRNFRTTSTSR
;
A
#
# COMPACT_ATOMS: atom_id res chain seq x y z
N MET A 1 -17.59 -20.06 7.14
CA MET A 1 -16.51 -19.04 7.08
C MET A 1 -17.12 -17.72 6.64
N ARG A 2 -16.86 -16.61 7.34
CA ARG A 2 -17.33 -15.26 6.95
C ARG A 2 -16.15 -14.49 6.36
N TYR A 3 -16.30 -14.03 5.12
CA TYR A 3 -15.31 -13.18 4.45
C TYR A 3 -15.66 -11.71 4.67
N LYS A 4 -14.64 -10.87 4.91
CA LYS A 4 -14.79 -9.42 5.04
C LYS A 4 -13.81 -8.72 4.09
N LEU A 5 -14.24 -7.60 3.51
CA LEU A 5 -13.36 -6.70 2.79
C LEU A 5 -12.53 -5.93 3.80
N VAL A 6 -11.21 -5.97 3.63
CA VAL A 6 -10.24 -5.31 4.51
C VAL A 6 -9.35 -4.46 3.62
N PRO A 7 -9.11 -3.18 3.97
CA PRO A 7 -8.19 -2.36 3.22
C PRO A 7 -6.78 -2.97 3.26
N VAL A 8 -6.04 -2.82 2.17
CA VAL A 8 -4.71 -3.43 2.00
C VAL A 8 -3.74 -2.99 3.09
N GLN A 9 -3.87 -1.75 3.57
CA GLN A 9 -3.05 -1.16 4.61
C GLN A 9 -3.18 -1.89 5.97
N GLU A 10 -4.33 -2.53 6.22
CA GLU A 10 -4.51 -3.37 7.42
C GLU A 10 -3.87 -4.74 7.25
N TYR A 11 -3.77 -5.25 6.02
CA TYR A 11 -3.20 -6.57 5.74
C TYR A 11 -1.67 -6.57 5.60
N SER A 12 -1.09 -5.51 5.00
CA SER A 12 0.36 -5.41 4.83
C SER A 12 0.83 -3.96 4.96
N LYS A 13 1.92 -3.78 5.72
CA LYS A 13 2.61 -2.50 5.92
C LYS A 13 3.77 -2.28 4.95
N ASP A 14 3.98 -3.20 3.99
CA ASP A 14 5.09 -3.10 3.04
C ASP A 14 4.77 -2.05 1.95
N PRO A 15 5.51 -0.93 1.89
CA PRO A 15 5.22 0.13 0.93
C PRO A 15 5.45 -0.33 -0.52
N GLY A 16 6.34 -1.31 -0.73
CA GLY A 16 6.54 -1.93 -2.04
C GLY A 16 5.36 -2.76 -2.52
N LEU A 17 4.56 -3.33 -1.61
CA LEU A 17 3.36 -4.07 -1.99
C LEU A 17 2.25 -3.11 -2.44
N ASN A 18 2.10 -1.96 -1.79
CA ASN A 18 1.13 -0.93 -2.20
C ASN A 18 1.42 -0.41 -3.61
N GLU A 19 2.69 -0.14 -3.93
CA GLU A 19 3.08 0.27 -5.29
C GLU A 19 2.84 -0.84 -6.31
N LEU A 20 3.15 -2.10 -5.98
CA LEU A 20 2.83 -3.23 -6.86
C LEU A 20 1.32 -3.32 -7.14
N LEU A 21 0.48 -3.23 -6.11
CA LEU A 21 -0.98 -3.28 -6.27
C LEU A 21 -1.52 -2.11 -7.08
N THR A 22 -0.90 -0.93 -6.96
CA THR A 22 -1.23 0.22 -7.81
C THR A 22 -0.95 -0.07 -9.29
N LEU A 23 0.19 -0.70 -9.61
CA LEU A 23 0.51 -1.10 -10.99
C LEU A 23 -0.47 -2.15 -11.54
N VAL A 24 -0.92 -3.08 -10.69
CA VAL A 24 -1.94 -4.07 -11.05
C VAL A 24 -3.29 -3.40 -11.32
N ALA A 25 -3.73 -2.50 -10.44
CA ALA A 25 -4.99 -1.77 -10.59
C ALA A 25 -5.02 -0.95 -11.89
N GLN A 26 -3.88 -0.36 -12.27
CA GLN A 26 -3.71 0.39 -13.52
C GLN A 26 -3.56 -0.51 -14.76
N ARG A 27 -3.59 -1.84 -14.62
CA ARG A 27 -3.38 -2.83 -15.70
C ARG A 27 -2.07 -2.63 -16.47
N ARG A 28 -1.04 -2.05 -15.83
CA ARG A 28 0.26 -1.78 -16.46
C ARG A 28 1.17 -3.00 -16.55
N ILE A 29 0.84 -4.06 -15.82
CA ILE A 29 1.61 -5.30 -15.79
C ILE A 29 0.70 -6.50 -16.06
N PRO A 30 1.20 -7.53 -16.78
CA PRO A 30 0.42 -8.73 -17.03
C PRO A 30 0.25 -9.54 -15.74
N THR A 31 -0.90 -10.20 -15.60
CA THR A 31 -1.27 -11.01 -14.42
C THR A 31 -0.20 -11.99 -13.95
N PRO A 32 0.46 -12.82 -14.81
CA PRO A 32 1.49 -13.75 -14.33
C PRO A 32 2.71 -13.04 -13.73
N VAL A 33 3.05 -11.85 -14.22
CA VAL A 33 4.15 -11.03 -13.66
C VAL A 33 3.74 -10.47 -12.30
N ALA A 34 2.50 -9.98 -12.18
CA ALA A 34 1.95 -9.50 -10.92
C ALA A 34 1.91 -10.60 -9.84
N GLN A 35 1.47 -11.81 -10.20
CA GLN A 35 1.43 -12.96 -9.28
C GLN A 35 2.83 -13.36 -8.80
N ALA A 36 3.80 -13.47 -9.70
CA ALA A 36 5.17 -13.79 -9.33
C ALA A 36 5.78 -12.72 -8.41
N ALA A 37 5.55 -11.43 -8.72
CA ALA A 37 6.00 -10.32 -7.90
C ALA A 37 5.34 -10.34 -6.51
N ALA A 38 4.03 -10.58 -6.45
CA ALA A 38 3.29 -10.64 -5.19
C ALA A 38 3.77 -11.81 -4.31
N TRP A 39 4.03 -12.99 -4.88
CA TRP A 39 4.56 -14.13 -4.13
C TRP A 39 5.99 -13.90 -3.61
N ASN A 40 6.81 -13.16 -4.36
CA ASN A 40 8.14 -12.80 -3.88
C ASN A 40 8.09 -11.79 -2.72
N ILE A 41 7.25 -10.74 -2.82
CA ILE A 41 7.14 -9.71 -1.80
C ILE A 41 6.40 -10.22 -0.55
N ASN A 42 5.21 -10.79 -0.72
CA ASN A 42 4.33 -11.15 0.40
C ASN A 42 4.73 -12.49 1.06
N SER A 43 5.03 -13.51 0.24
CA SER A 43 5.34 -14.86 0.75
C SER A 43 6.84 -15.10 0.93
N LYS A 44 7.70 -14.11 0.66
CA LYS A 44 9.17 -14.21 0.69
C LYS A 44 9.73 -15.38 -0.13
N MET A 45 9.00 -15.83 -1.15
CA MET A 45 9.40 -16.99 -1.94
C MET A 45 10.56 -16.62 -2.87
N PRO A 46 11.69 -17.34 -2.83
CA PRO A 46 12.85 -17.00 -3.65
C PRO A 46 12.56 -17.30 -5.13
N TRP A 47 13.25 -16.56 -6.01
CA TRP A 47 13.03 -16.64 -7.46
C TRP A 47 13.31 -18.04 -8.03
N GLN A 48 14.26 -18.78 -7.45
CA GLN A 48 14.54 -20.16 -7.84
C GLN A 48 13.33 -21.07 -7.59
N THR A 49 12.69 -20.94 -6.42
CA THR A 49 11.48 -21.71 -6.09
C THR A 49 10.31 -21.34 -7.01
N LEU A 50 10.18 -20.05 -7.36
CA LEU A 50 9.16 -19.61 -8.33
C LEU A 50 9.41 -20.19 -9.72
N ALA A 51 10.68 -20.27 -10.15
CA ALA A 51 11.07 -20.85 -11.43
C ALA A 51 10.84 -22.37 -11.50
N ALA A 52 11.09 -23.07 -10.38
CA ALA A 52 10.87 -24.51 -10.29
C ALA A 52 9.39 -24.89 -10.15
N LYS A 53 8.50 -23.94 -9.82
CA LYS A 53 7.09 -24.21 -9.54
C LYS A 53 6.38 -24.69 -10.81
N ARG A 54 5.74 -25.85 -10.71
CA ARG A 54 4.94 -26.43 -11.79
C ARG A 54 3.47 -26.48 -11.41
N ARG A 55 2.60 -26.36 -12.41
CA ARG A 55 1.15 -26.49 -12.20
C ARG A 55 0.80 -27.97 -12.17
N SER A 56 0.32 -28.45 -11.02
CA SER A 56 -0.24 -29.78 -10.93
C SER A 56 -1.47 -29.88 -11.84
N ARG A 57 -1.52 -30.96 -12.63
CA ARG A 57 -2.65 -31.31 -13.48
C ARG A 57 -3.13 -32.67 -13.01
N LEU A 58 -4.44 -32.81 -12.82
CA LEU A 58 -5.04 -34.10 -12.53
C LEU A 58 -4.91 -34.97 -13.79
N GLY A 59 -4.26 -36.12 -13.70
CA GLY A 59 -4.08 -37.04 -14.84
C GLY A 59 -2.64 -37.44 -15.20
N GLY A 60 -1.65 -37.25 -14.30
CA GLY A 60 -0.32 -37.88 -14.40
C GLY A 60 0.58 -37.45 -15.57
N GLY A 61 0.13 -36.53 -16.44
CA GLY A 61 0.88 -36.07 -17.60
C GLY A 61 1.84 -34.89 -17.32
N PHE A 62 2.28 -34.24 -18.40
CA PHE A 62 3.18 -33.09 -18.34
C PHE A 62 2.63 -31.94 -17.48
N HIS A 63 3.40 -31.57 -16.45
CA HIS A 63 3.13 -30.41 -15.60
C HIS A 63 3.83 -29.17 -16.15
N PRO A 64 3.10 -28.22 -16.76
CA PRO A 64 3.71 -27.02 -17.30
C PRO A 64 4.27 -26.15 -16.17
N PRO A 65 5.31 -25.35 -16.46
CA PRO A 65 5.82 -24.38 -15.50
C PRO A 65 4.72 -23.37 -15.14
N TYR A 66 4.71 -22.93 -13.89
CA TYR A 66 3.75 -21.93 -13.43
C TYR A 66 4.06 -20.55 -14.03
N PHE A 67 5.35 -20.24 -14.21
CA PHE A 67 5.83 -19.02 -14.83
C PHE A 67 6.86 -19.31 -15.92
N HIS A 68 6.77 -18.61 -17.05
CA HIS A 68 7.82 -18.59 -18.05
C HIS A 68 8.98 -17.69 -17.61
N LEU A 69 10.18 -17.95 -18.13
CA LEU A 69 11.38 -17.18 -17.79
C LEU A 69 11.22 -15.67 -18.01
N GLN A 70 10.59 -15.28 -19.12
CA GLN A 70 10.32 -13.86 -19.44
C GLN A 70 9.44 -13.19 -18.37
N HIS A 71 8.45 -13.92 -17.82
CA HIS A 71 7.60 -13.40 -16.74
C HIS A 71 8.41 -13.19 -15.47
N LEU A 72 9.33 -14.09 -15.14
CA LEU A 72 10.18 -13.99 -13.95
C LEU A 72 11.16 -12.81 -14.06
N ILE A 73 11.76 -12.61 -15.24
CA ILE A 73 12.65 -11.47 -15.48
C ILE A 73 11.88 -10.15 -15.31
N ARG A 74 10.71 -10.02 -15.93
CA ARG A 74 9.87 -8.82 -15.76
C ARG A 74 9.40 -8.66 -14.32
N ALA A 75 9.04 -9.74 -13.62
CA ALA A 75 8.63 -9.68 -12.22
C ALA A 75 9.75 -9.16 -11.32
N ARG A 76 11.00 -9.58 -11.56
CA ARG A 76 12.16 -9.04 -10.82
C ARG A 76 12.31 -7.54 -11.02
N GLN A 77 12.17 -7.04 -12.24
CA GLN A 77 12.22 -5.61 -12.55
C GLN A 77 11.09 -4.84 -11.84
N VAL A 78 9.86 -5.37 -11.90
CA VAL A 78 8.70 -4.77 -11.24
C VAL A 78 8.87 -4.73 -9.73
N VAL A 79 9.40 -5.80 -9.12
CA VAL A 79 9.68 -5.83 -7.67
C VAL A 79 10.74 -4.81 -7.29
N ALA A 80 11.82 -4.68 -8.07
CA ALA A 80 12.85 -3.68 -7.82
C ALA A 80 12.27 -2.26 -7.89
N TYR A 81 11.49 -1.95 -8.93
CA TYR A 81 10.80 -0.67 -9.10
C TYR A 81 9.80 -0.39 -7.96
N ALA A 82 8.99 -1.38 -7.59
CA ALA A 82 8.00 -1.21 -6.53
C ALA A 82 8.68 -0.96 -5.17
N LYS A 83 9.79 -1.64 -4.88
CA LYS A 83 10.57 -1.41 -3.66
C LYS A 83 11.22 -0.03 -3.62
N SER A 84 11.82 0.44 -4.73
CA SER A 84 12.43 1.77 -4.77
C SER A 84 11.38 2.87 -4.60
N ARG A 85 10.27 2.79 -5.35
CA ARG A 85 9.16 3.75 -5.25
C ARG A 85 8.49 3.75 -3.89
N GLY A 86 8.29 2.57 -3.31
CA GLY A 86 7.75 2.44 -1.96
C GLY A 86 8.66 3.08 -0.90
N ALA A 87 9.98 2.93 -1.03
CA ALA A 87 10.93 3.57 -0.12
C ALA A 87 10.96 5.10 -0.28
N GLU A 88 10.90 5.60 -1.51
CA GLU A 88 10.79 7.05 -1.80
C GLU A 88 9.53 7.66 -1.18
N ARG A 89 8.37 7.00 -1.35
CA ARG A 89 7.09 7.44 -0.77
C ARG A 89 7.16 7.52 0.75
N LYS A 90 7.66 6.48 1.40
CA LYS A 90 7.84 6.45 2.86
C LYS A 90 8.76 7.59 3.34
N ARG A 91 9.81 7.91 2.57
CA ARG A 91 10.73 9.04 2.87
C ARG A 91 10.06 10.40 2.68
N ASN A 92 9.18 10.55 1.69
CA ASN A 92 8.46 11.80 1.46
C ASN A 92 7.36 12.01 2.51
N GLU A 93 6.69 10.94 2.95
CA GLU A 93 5.73 11.00 4.05
C GLU A 93 6.38 11.47 5.37
N SER A 94 7.57 10.97 5.70
CA SER A 94 8.29 11.43 6.91
C SER A 94 8.76 12.88 6.81
N LYS A 95 9.16 13.36 5.63
CA LYS A 95 9.49 14.78 5.40
C LYS A 95 8.26 15.69 5.44
N GLY A 96 7.12 15.22 4.92
CA GLY A 96 5.86 15.97 4.97
C GLY A 96 5.31 16.12 6.39
N ASN A 97 5.48 15.10 7.24
CA ASN A 97 5.09 15.16 8.65
C ASN A 97 6.02 16.08 9.48
N ALA A 98 7.31 16.18 9.12
CA ALA A 98 8.23 17.14 9.76
C ALA A 98 7.99 18.61 9.33
N GLY A 99 7.26 18.85 8.24
CA GLY A 99 6.81 20.18 7.79
C GLY A 99 5.43 20.58 8.32
N ALA A 100 4.70 19.67 8.96
CA ALA A 100 3.50 20.00 9.71
C ALA A 100 3.93 20.58 11.06
N VAL A 101 4.19 21.90 11.07
CA VAL A 101 4.17 22.70 12.30
C VAL A 101 2.90 22.31 13.06
N PRO A 102 2.95 22.00 14.37
CA PRO A 102 1.74 21.92 15.17
C PRO A 102 1.12 23.30 15.09
N GLN A 103 0.12 23.44 14.22
CA GLN A 103 -0.80 24.57 14.24
C GLN A 103 -1.36 24.55 15.65
N GLY A 104 -0.84 25.45 16.50
CA GLY A 104 -1.39 25.69 17.82
C GLY A 104 -2.90 25.78 17.65
N GLU A 105 -3.61 25.16 18.58
CA GLU A 105 -5.07 25.25 18.69
C GLU A 105 -5.53 26.59 18.14
N PRO A 106 -6.40 26.63 17.11
CA PRO A 106 -7.17 27.82 16.92
C PRO A 106 -7.99 27.92 18.20
N THR A 107 -7.51 28.71 19.17
CA THR A 107 -8.31 29.15 20.31
C THR A 107 -9.55 29.75 19.69
N ARG A 108 -10.59 28.92 19.62
CA ARG A 108 -11.90 29.31 19.15
C ARG A 108 -12.29 30.45 20.08
N PRO A 109 -12.38 31.71 19.62
CA PRO A 109 -12.91 32.73 20.51
C PRO A 109 -14.30 32.25 20.89
N ALA A 110 -14.53 32.10 22.19
CA ALA A 110 -15.80 31.67 22.74
C ALA A 110 -16.89 32.59 22.18
N ARG A 111 -17.66 32.06 21.23
CA ARG A 111 -18.75 32.79 20.58
C ARG A 111 -19.91 32.83 21.57
N GLY A 112 -20.02 33.95 22.28
CA GLY A 112 -21.25 34.34 22.98
C GLY A 112 -21.11 34.47 24.49
N VAL A 113 -20.48 35.55 24.95
CA VAL A 113 -20.90 36.19 26.19
C VAL A 113 -21.59 37.50 25.78
N ARG A 114 -22.92 37.50 25.82
CA ARG A 114 -23.70 38.75 25.74
C ARG A 114 -23.38 39.54 27.01
N ASN A 115 -22.58 40.59 26.86
CA ASN A 115 -22.42 41.57 27.92
C ASN A 115 -23.71 42.40 27.98
N PHE A 116 -24.61 42.05 28.89
CA PHE A 116 -25.67 42.97 29.29
C PHE A 116 -25.02 44.07 30.12
N ARG A 117 -24.91 45.28 29.56
CA ARG A 117 -24.63 46.47 30.38
C ARG A 117 -25.80 46.64 31.34
N THR A 118 -25.55 46.41 32.61
CA THR A 118 -26.44 46.83 33.69
C THR A 118 -26.35 48.34 33.79
N THR A 119 -27.37 49.06 33.31
CA THR A 119 -27.59 50.43 33.76
C THR A 119 -28.34 50.36 35.08
N SER A 120 -27.59 50.43 36.18
CA SER A 120 -28.14 50.80 37.48
C SER A 120 -27.41 52.04 37.96
N THR A 121 -28.12 53.17 37.97
CA THR A 121 -27.93 54.24 38.96
C THR A 121 -29.20 55.10 38.94
N SER A 122 -29.92 55.04 40.06
CA SER A 122 -31.01 55.95 40.43
C SER A 122 -30.52 57.37 40.68
N ARG A 123 -31.34 58.34 40.31
CA ARG A 123 -31.78 59.44 41.19
C ARG A 123 -33.06 60.05 40.63
#